data_AF-A0A357YZJ3-F1
#
_entry.id   AF-A0A357YZJ3-F1
#
_cell.length_a   1.000
_cell.length_b   1.000
_cell.length_c   1.000
_cell.angle_alpha   90.00
_cell.angle_beta   90.00
_cell.angle_gamma   90.00
#
_symmetry.space_group_name_H-M   'P 1'
#
loop_
_entity.id
_entity.type
_entity.pdbx_description
1 polymer ?
#
loop_
_entity_poly.entity_id
_entity_poly.type
_entity_poly.pdbx_seq_one_letter_code
_entity_poly.pdbx_strand_id
1 'polypeptide(L)' 'MEMDGNRFTEAMGAMAHAIDKNKDFLTDLDRAIGDADHGVNMARGFHAVMEKLKQAPPA' A
#
# COMPACT_ATOMS: atom_id res chain seq x y z
N MET A 1 -8.83 6.88 -20.64
CA MET A 1 -9.72 6.94 -19.46
C MET A 1 -9.01 7.83 -18.45
N GLU A 2 -9.62 8.94 -18.06
CA GLU A 2 -9.01 9.94 -17.18
C GLU A 2 -8.94 9.41 -15.73
N MET A 3 -7.98 9.90 -14.96
CA MET A 3 -7.79 9.51 -13.57
C MET A 3 -8.32 10.64 -12.68
N ASP A 4 -9.42 10.38 -11.98
CA ASP A 4 -10.02 11.28 -11.00
C ASP A 4 -9.69 10.85 -9.55
N GLY A 5 -10.11 11.65 -8.56
CA GLY A 5 -9.79 11.39 -7.16
C GLY A 5 -10.42 10.11 -6.59
N ASN A 6 -11.57 9.67 -7.11
CA ASN A 6 -12.19 8.42 -6.70
C ASN A 6 -11.39 7.23 -7.25
N ARG A 7 -11.04 7.26 -8.53
CA ARG A 7 -10.20 6.22 -9.16
C ARG A 7 -8.81 6.16 -8.55
N PHE A 8 -8.25 7.30 -8.15
CA PHE A 8 -7.00 7.34 -7.39
C PHE A 8 -7.13 6.63 -6.04
N THR A 9 -8.20 6.92 -5.29
CA THR A 9 -8.46 6.29 -3.99
C THR A 9 -8.67 4.78 -4.11
N GLU A 10 -9.42 4.34 -5.14
CA GLU A 10 -9.59 2.92 -5.44
C GLU A 10 -8.26 2.24 -5.78
N ALA A 11 -7.41 2.86 -6.60
CA ALA A 11 -6.10 2.33 -6.95
C ALA A 11 -5.21 2.18 -5.70
N MET A 12 -5.16 3.20 -4.83
CA MET A 12 -4.43 3.14 -3.57
C MET A 12 -4.94 2.01 -2.66
N GLY A 13 -6.26 1.82 -2.58
CA GLY A 13 -6.88 0.72 -1.83
C GLY A 13 -6.51 -0.66 -2.38
N ALA A 14 -6.52 -0.83 -3.71
CA ALA A 14 -6.11 -2.07 -4.36
C ALA A 14 -4.64 -2.39 -4.11
N MET A 15 -3.76 -1.39 -4.16
CA MET A 15 -2.35 -1.54 -3.84
C MET A 15 -2.12 -1.91 -2.37
N ALA A 16 -2.81 -1.23 -1.43
CA ALA A 16 -2.74 -1.56 -0.01
C ALA A 16 -3.15 -3.01 0.26
N HIS A 17 -4.25 -3.47 -0.34
CA HIS A 17 -4.70 -4.85 -0.22
C HIS A 17 -3.71 -5.86 -0.79
N ALA A 18 -3.12 -5.57 -1.96
CA ALA A 18 -2.11 -6.41 -2.56
C ALA A 18 -0.85 -6.51 -1.69
N ILE A 19 -0.41 -5.40 -1.10
CA ILE A 19 0.75 -5.37 -0.20
C ILE A 19 0.46 -6.16 1.06
N ASP A 20 -0.68 -5.96 1.72
CA ASP A 20 -1.05 -6.73 2.92
C ASP A 20 -1.09 -8.23 2.66
N LYS A 21 -1.71 -8.64 1.54
CA LYS A 21 -1.80 -10.05 1.14
C LYS A 21 -0.42 -10.69 0.91
N ASN A 22 0.55 -9.90 0.43
CA ASN A 22 1.88 -10.39 0.06
C ASN A 22 2.96 -9.94 1.05
N LYS A 23 2.61 -9.37 2.22
CA LYS A 23 3.55 -8.75 3.15
C LYS A 23 4.70 -9.68 3.52
N ASP A 24 4.38 -10.89 3.96
CA ASP A 24 5.39 -11.85 4.40
C ASP A 24 6.24 -12.34 3.23
N PHE A 25 5.63 -12.54 2.06
CA PHE A 25 6.36 -12.89 0.83
C PHE A 25 7.35 -11.80 0.42
N LEU A 26 6.95 -10.52 0.48
CA LEU A 26 7.82 -9.38 0.19
C LEU A 26 8.97 -9.29 1.21
N THR A 27 8.70 -9.52 2.48
CA THR A 27 9.71 -9.59 3.53
C THR A 27 10.68 -10.77 3.32
N ASP A 28 10.19 -11.92 2.85
CA ASP A 28 11.04 -13.09 2.58
C ASP A 28 11.93 -12.89 1.36
N LEU A 29 11.43 -12.27 0.29
CA LEU A 29 12.23 -11.87 -0.87
C LEU A 29 13.33 -10.88 -0.45
N ASP A 30 12.97 -9.89 0.35
CA ASP A 30 13.92 -8.89 0.86
C ASP A 30 14.94 -9.50 1.81
N ARG A 31 14.57 -10.48 2.65
CA ARG A 31 15.51 -11.21 3.49
C ARG A 31 16.64 -11.88 2.70
N ALA A 32 16.36 -12.32 1.47
CA ALA A 32 17.36 -13.00 0.65
C ALA A 32 18.50 -12.07 0.20
N ILE A 33 18.26 -10.76 0.12
CA ILE A 33 19.20 -9.79 -0.48
C ILE A 33 19.33 -8.46 0.27
N GLY A 34 18.64 -8.31 1.40
CA GLY A 34 18.43 -7.07 2.14
C GLY A 34 18.23 -7.32 3.63
N ASP A 35 17.45 -6.46 4.30
CA ASP A 35 17.30 -6.44 5.76
C ASP A 35 15.96 -7.01 6.27
N ALA A 36 15.15 -7.55 5.35
CA ALA A 36 13.88 -8.21 5.64
C ALA A 36 12.79 -7.28 6.18
N ASP A 37 12.85 -5.99 5.88
CA ASP A 37 11.89 -5.01 6.37
C ASP A 37 10.89 -4.54 5.31
N HIS A 38 11.12 -4.86 4.03
CA HIS A 38 10.39 -4.27 2.92
C HIS A 38 8.87 -4.48 3.00
N GLY A 39 8.41 -5.72 3.17
CA GLY A 39 6.98 -6.03 3.26
C GLY A 39 6.30 -5.29 4.41
N VAL A 40 6.95 -5.28 5.59
CA VAL A 40 6.48 -4.59 6.79
C VAL A 40 6.39 -3.07 6.55
N ASN A 41 7.43 -2.49 5.93
CA ASN A 41 7.49 -1.06 5.64
C ASN A 41 6.43 -0.62 4.63
N MET A 42 6.21 -1.41 3.58
CA MET A 42 5.18 -1.15 2.59
C MET A 42 3.78 -1.23 3.20
N ALA A 43 3.48 -2.25 4.01
CA ALA A 43 2.18 -2.37 4.69
C ALA A 43 1.92 -1.15 5.60
N ARG A 44 2.91 -0.79 6.44
CA ARG A 44 2.83 0.41 7.31
C ARG A 44 2.58 1.68 6.51
N GLY A 45 3.32 1.88 5.41
CA GLY A 45 3.19 3.06 4.56
C GLY A 45 1.81 3.16 3.90
N PHE A 46 1.32 2.06 3.32
CA PHE A 46 0.01 2.04 2.66
C PHE A 46 -1.15 2.18 3.64
N HIS A 47 -1.06 1.61 4.84
CA HIS A 47 -2.04 1.89 5.90
C HIS A 47 -2.09 3.38 6.23
N ALA A 48 -0.94 4.04 6.39
CA ALA A 48 -0.89 5.48 6.64
C ALA A 48 -1.49 6.31 5.47
N VAL A 49 -1.27 5.90 4.23
CA VAL A 49 -1.90 6.52 3.05
C VAL A 49 -3.42 6.38 3.11
N MET A 50 -3.93 5.16 3.37
CA MET A 50 -5.37 4.92 3.45
C MET A 50 -6.04 5.72 4.57
N GLU A 51 -5.40 5.85 5.72
CA GLU A 51 -5.91 6.70 6.82
C GLU A 51 -5.99 8.18 6.42
N LYS A 52 -5.00 8.69 5.67
CA LYS A 52 -5.05 10.06 5.16
C LYS A 52 -6.15 10.26 4.12
N LEU A 53 -6.35 9.29 3.22
CA LEU A 53 -7.39 9.37 2.20
C LEU A 53 -8.80 9.34 2.80
N LYS A 54 -9.03 8.58 3.88
CA LYS A 54 -10.31 8.59 4.62
C LYS A 54 -10.66 9.96 5.22
N GLN A 55 -9.64 10.78 5.51
CA GLN A 55 -9.81 12.12 6.09
C GLN A 55 -9.88 13.22 5.02
N ALA A 56 -9.59 12.89 3.76
CA ALA A 56 -9.65 13.85 2.67
C ALA A 56 -11.11 14.18 2.33
N PRO A 57 -11.41 15.43 1.91
CA PRO A 57 -12.71 15.75 1.34
C PRO A 57 -13.03 14.85 0.14
N PRO A 58 -14.32 14.54 -0.11
CA PRO A 58 -14.72 13.85 -1.34
C PRO A 58 -14.21 14.61 -2.57
N ALA A 59 -13.68 13.87 -3.54
CA ALA A 59 -13.17 14.42 -4.80
C ALA A 59 -14.29 14.83 -5.76
#